data_AF-A0A0G0UY72-F1
#
_entry.id   AF-A0A0G0UY72-F1
#
_cell.length_a   1.000
_cell.length_b   1.000
_cell.length_c   1.000
_cell.angle_alpha   90.00
_cell.angle_beta   90.00
_cell.angle_gamma   90.00
#
_symmetry.space_group_name_H-M   'P 1'
#
loop_
_entity.id
_entity.type
_entity.pdbx_description
1 polymer ?
#
loop_
_entity_poly.entity_id
_entity_poly.type
_entity_poly.pdbx_seq_one_letter_code
_entity_poly.pdbx_strand_id
1 'polypeptide(L)'
;MEPETKENLPLGENHSSNFIPKPIYKNKIFISFVIISFIVAFLVGGIILGNKKSTSTLTPTPSAQTPTQTASPSSTPAPTTTPTPEKTAQSFLEIPEYGVKFALTNDIKDAYYLPATADKGYVYLKVHSLDNEPQCAKDESSTAALSRAGKDDINEMSGMKYSDTFQGATIGNYFYYIDLAQYECAESVNGKAILVNVRKTFSEASKTITAL
;
A
#
# COMPACT_ATOMS: atom_id res chain seq x y z
N MET A 1 62.79 -45.61 -2.57
CA MET A 1 61.52 -46.34 -2.77
C MET A 1 60.62 -45.88 -1.64
N GLU A 2 59.83 -44.86 -1.93
CA GLU A 2 59.01 -44.11 -0.99
C GLU A 2 57.71 -43.77 -1.75
N PRO A 3 56.51 -44.09 -1.24
CA PRO A 3 55.29 -43.95 -2.01
C PRO A 3 54.74 -42.51 -1.95
N GLU A 4 54.49 -41.93 -3.12
CA GLU A 4 53.78 -40.67 -3.29
C GLU A 4 52.34 -40.78 -2.76
N THR A 5 51.98 -39.86 -1.86
CA THR A 5 50.61 -39.70 -1.35
C THR A 5 49.87 -38.76 -2.30
N LYS A 6 48.88 -39.29 -3.03
CA LYS A 6 47.96 -38.48 -3.85
C LYS A 6 46.83 -37.95 -2.96
N GLU A 7 46.82 -36.64 -2.73
CA GLU A 7 45.64 -35.92 -2.22
C GLU A 7 44.55 -35.90 -3.30
N ASN A 8 43.41 -36.50 -2.99
CA ASN A 8 42.18 -36.37 -3.77
C ASN A 8 41.47 -35.08 -3.35
N LEU A 9 41.38 -34.10 -4.27
CA LEU A 9 40.43 -32.99 -4.15
C LEU A 9 39.00 -33.51 -4.35
N PRO A 10 38.02 -33.17 -3.48
CA PRO A 10 36.61 -33.37 -3.79
C PRO A 10 36.17 -32.36 -4.87
N LEU A 11 35.73 -32.88 -6.01
CA LEU A 11 34.96 -32.15 -7.01
C LEU A 11 33.69 -31.62 -6.35
N GLY A 12 33.62 -30.29 -6.21
CA GLY A 12 32.48 -29.59 -5.65
C GLY A 12 31.18 -29.93 -6.37
N GLU A 13 30.17 -30.29 -5.59
CA GLU A 13 28.81 -30.49 -6.04
C GLU A 13 28.28 -29.17 -6.65
N ASN A 14 27.94 -29.23 -7.93
CA ASN A 14 27.15 -28.21 -8.59
C ASN A 14 25.80 -28.13 -7.89
N HIS A 15 25.61 -27.09 -7.07
CA HIS A 15 24.29 -26.68 -6.60
C HIS A 15 23.43 -26.31 -7.80
N SER A 16 22.65 -27.30 -8.24
CA SER A 16 21.55 -27.16 -9.19
C SER A 16 20.61 -26.08 -8.67
N SER A 17 20.70 -24.90 -9.27
CA SER A 17 19.73 -23.82 -9.13
C SER A 17 18.32 -24.37 -9.31
N ASN A 18 17.57 -24.40 -8.22
CA ASN A 18 16.13 -24.71 -8.22
C ASN A 18 15.43 -23.68 -9.11
N PHE A 19 15.25 -24.05 -10.36
CA PHE A 19 14.49 -23.32 -11.36
C PHE A 19 13.03 -23.41 -10.92
N ILE A 20 12.56 -22.44 -10.14
CA ILE A 20 11.13 -22.29 -9.86
C ILE A 20 10.47 -22.01 -11.20
N PRO A 21 9.63 -22.92 -11.74
CA PRO A 21 8.97 -22.67 -13.01
C PRO A 21 8.06 -21.45 -12.85
N LYS A 22 8.36 -20.38 -13.58
CA LYS A 22 7.46 -19.23 -13.71
C LYS A 22 6.08 -19.77 -14.11
N PRO A 23 4.98 -19.40 -13.42
CA PRO A 23 3.65 -19.83 -13.82
C PRO A 23 3.38 -19.31 -15.24
N ILE A 24 3.27 -20.24 -16.19
CA ILE A 24 2.94 -19.95 -17.58
C ILE A 24 1.50 -19.43 -17.60
N TYR A 25 1.36 -18.11 -17.69
CA TYR A 25 0.08 -17.39 -17.71
C TYR A 25 -0.63 -17.57 -19.07
N LYS A 26 -1.10 -18.79 -19.37
CA LYS A 26 -1.75 -19.14 -20.65
C LYS A 26 -3.25 -18.82 -20.73
N ASN A 27 -3.84 -18.16 -19.72
CA ASN A 27 -5.31 -18.01 -19.61
C ASN A 27 -5.87 -16.59 -19.81
N LYS A 28 -5.16 -15.67 -20.47
CA LYS A 28 -5.75 -14.35 -20.78
C LYS A 28 -6.90 -14.41 -21.79
N ILE A 29 -6.92 -15.41 -22.68
CA ILE A 29 -7.98 -15.55 -23.69
C ILE A 29 -9.29 -16.04 -23.05
N PHE A 30 -9.23 -16.93 -22.06
CA PHE A 30 -10.44 -17.49 -21.44
C PHE A 30 -11.20 -16.48 -20.55
N ILE A 31 -10.48 -15.59 -19.84
CA ILE A 31 -11.10 -14.59 -18.96
C ILE A 31 -11.86 -13.53 -19.79
N SER A 32 -11.37 -13.19 -20.99
CA SER A 32 -12.03 -12.22 -21.87
C SER A 32 -13.41 -12.69 -22.33
N PHE A 33 -13.61 -13.98 -22.60
CA PHE A 33 -14.91 -14.51 -23.04
C PHE A 33 -15.95 -14.54 -21.91
N VAL A 34 -15.53 -14.80 -20.67
CA VAL A 34 -16.44 -14.82 -19.51
C VAL A 34 -16.97 -13.41 -19.18
N ILE A 35 -16.11 -12.38 -19.25
CA ILE A 35 -16.53 -10.99 -18.98
C ILE A 35 -17.51 -10.48 -20.05
N ILE A 36 -17.27 -10.77 -21.33
CA ILE A 36 -18.17 -10.36 -22.42
C ILE A 36 -19.55 -11.02 -22.27
N SER A 37 -19.61 -12.30 -21.85
CA SER A 37 -20.88 -12.99 -21.62
C SER A 37 -21.71 -12.37 -20.50
N PHE A 38 -21.08 -11.95 -19.39
CA PHE A 38 -21.77 -11.28 -18.28
C PHE A 38 -22.34 -9.90 -18.67
N ILE A 39 -21.62 -9.11 -19.48
CA ILE A 39 -22.09 -7.79 -19.93
C ILE A 39 -23.34 -7.93 -20.80
N VAL A 40 -23.38 -8.92 -21.70
CA VAL A 40 -24.56 -9.18 -22.56
C VAL A 40 -25.77 -9.63 -21.71
N ALA A 41 -25.56 -10.46 -20.68
CA ALA A 41 -26.65 -10.88 -19.79
C ALA A 41 -27.24 -9.71 -18.98
N PHE A 42 -26.42 -8.77 -18.51
CA PHE A 42 -26.88 -7.59 -17.76
C PHE A 42 -27.64 -6.58 -18.64
N LEU A 43 -27.24 -6.40 -19.90
CA LEU A 43 -27.94 -5.51 -20.83
C LEU A 43 -29.35 -6.01 -21.18
N VAL A 44 -29.55 -7.34 -21.26
CA VAL A 44 -30.88 -7.91 -21.53
C VAL A 44 -31.76 -7.96 -20.26
N GLY A 45 -31.17 -8.17 -19.07
CA GLY A 45 -31.90 -8.20 -17.80
C GLY A 45 -32.31 -6.82 -17.25
N GLY A 46 -31.57 -5.75 -17.58
CA GLY A 46 -31.78 -4.41 -17.02
C GLY A 46 -33.02 -3.66 -17.51
N ILE A 47 -33.71 -4.13 -18.55
CA ILE A 47 -34.87 -3.41 -19.15
C ILE A 47 -36.18 -3.61 -18.36
N ILE A 48 -36.26 -4.56 -17.42
CA ILE A 48 -37.54 -4.95 -16.78
C ILE A 48 -37.89 -4.19 -15.48
N LEU A 49 -36.99 -3.42 -14.85
CA LEU A 49 -37.22 -2.86 -13.50
C LEU A 49 -37.27 -1.32 -13.36
N GLY A 50 -37.43 -0.57 -14.46
CA GLY A 50 -37.44 0.89 -14.41
C GLY A 50 -38.83 1.53 -14.33
N ASN A 51 -39.56 1.43 -13.21
CA ASN A 51 -40.62 2.42 -12.89
C ASN A 51 -41.09 2.42 -11.42
N LYS A 52 -40.31 3.03 -10.52
CA LYS A 52 -40.87 3.63 -9.28
C LYS A 52 -40.18 4.96 -9.01
N LYS A 53 -40.83 6.07 -9.41
CA LYS A 53 -40.48 7.42 -8.98
C LYS A 53 -40.92 7.60 -7.52
N SER A 54 -39.98 7.76 -6.60
CA SER A 54 -40.27 8.26 -5.26
C SER A 54 -39.98 9.76 -5.21
N THR A 55 -41.06 10.53 -5.17
CA THR A 55 -41.08 11.97 -4.90
C THR A 55 -40.69 12.21 -3.44
N SER A 56 -39.60 12.93 -3.18
CA SER A 56 -39.22 13.38 -1.84
C SER A 56 -39.69 14.82 -1.64
N THR A 57 -40.64 14.98 -0.73
CA THR A 57 -41.24 16.26 -0.31
C THR A 57 -40.31 16.95 0.68
N LEU A 58 -39.83 18.16 0.34
CA LEU A 58 -39.12 19.03 1.29
C LEU A 58 -40.14 19.87 2.07
N THR A 59 -40.15 19.71 3.39
CA THR A 59 -40.92 20.55 4.32
C THR A 59 -40.04 21.69 4.84
N PRO A 60 -40.38 22.97 4.60
CA PRO A 60 -39.66 24.10 5.20
C PRO A 60 -40.06 24.26 6.67
N THR A 61 -39.07 24.28 7.57
CA THR A 61 -39.28 24.62 8.99
C THR A 61 -39.20 26.14 9.19
N PRO A 62 -40.09 26.76 9.97
CA PRO A 62 -40.16 28.23 10.10
C PRO A 62 -39.10 28.80 11.04
N SER A 63 -38.60 29.99 10.69
CA SER A 63 -37.74 30.85 11.52
C SER A 63 -38.41 31.24 12.83
N ALA A 64 -37.73 30.97 13.95
CA ALA A 64 -38.05 31.56 15.24
C ALA A 64 -37.26 32.87 15.42
N GLN A 65 -37.99 33.94 15.74
CA GLN A 65 -37.47 35.27 16.05
C GLN A 65 -36.74 35.26 17.39
N THR A 66 -35.58 35.92 17.43
CA THR A 66 -34.78 36.12 18.65
C THR A 66 -35.02 37.53 19.20
N PRO A 67 -35.20 37.71 20.52
CA PRO A 67 -35.46 39.01 21.12
C PRO A 67 -34.24 39.93 21.17
N THR A 68 -34.49 41.21 20.98
CA THR A 68 -33.54 42.33 21.08
C THR A 68 -33.01 42.45 22.52
N GLN A 69 -31.71 42.19 22.72
CA GLN A 69 -31.00 42.44 23.98
C GLN A 69 -30.41 43.84 24.03
N THR A 70 -30.59 44.48 25.18
CA THR A 70 -30.07 45.77 25.61
C THR A 70 -28.55 45.82 25.58
N ALA A 71 -28.00 46.89 25.00
CA ALA A 71 -26.57 47.16 24.93
C ALA A 71 -25.96 47.32 26.33
N SER A 72 -25.05 46.40 26.68
CA SER A 72 -24.17 46.46 27.84
C SER A 72 -22.80 47.04 27.42
N PRO A 73 -22.11 47.83 28.25
CA PRO A 73 -20.87 48.50 27.88
C PRO A 73 -19.78 47.51 27.44
N SER A 74 -19.25 47.79 26.25
CA SER A 74 -18.19 47.04 25.58
C SER A 74 -16.90 47.09 26.40
N SER A 75 -16.57 45.98 27.05
CA SER A 75 -15.24 45.74 27.58
C SER A 75 -14.37 45.27 26.43
N THR A 76 -13.29 46.00 26.15
CA THR A 76 -12.28 45.60 25.16
C THR A 76 -11.73 44.23 25.57
N PRO A 77 -11.98 43.16 24.80
CA PRO A 77 -11.49 41.84 25.15
C PRO A 77 -9.96 41.85 25.09
N ALA A 78 -9.32 41.35 26.15
CA ALA A 78 -7.89 41.10 26.17
C ALA A 78 -7.52 40.18 24.98
N PRO A 79 -6.34 40.37 24.35
CA PRO A 79 -5.94 39.58 23.19
C PRO A 79 -5.94 38.09 23.56
N THR A 80 -6.88 37.36 22.98
CA THR A 80 -6.91 35.89 23.05
C THR A 80 -5.66 35.38 22.37
N THR A 81 -4.74 34.83 23.15
CA THR A 81 -3.58 34.11 22.62
C THR A 81 -4.11 32.90 21.87
N THR A 82 -4.14 32.97 20.54
CA THR A 82 -4.43 31.82 19.69
C THR A 82 -3.42 30.73 20.03
N PRO A 83 -3.86 29.55 20.50
CA PRO A 83 -2.93 28.45 20.77
C PRO A 83 -2.20 28.14 19.46
N THR A 84 -0.88 28.25 19.49
CA THR A 84 -0.06 27.78 18.36
C THR A 84 -0.32 26.29 18.24
N PRO A 85 -0.78 25.79 17.09
CA PRO A 85 -1.07 24.36 16.95
C PRO A 85 0.19 23.58 17.31
N GLU A 86 0.05 22.71 18.31
CA GLU A 86 1.12 21.86 18.76
C GLU A 86 1.58 21.02 17.57
N LYS A 87 2.85 21.18 17.20
CA LYS A 87 3.44 20.47 16.06
C LYS A 87 3.55 19.01 16.46
N THR A 88 2.56 18.20 16.09
CA THR A 88 2.61 16.75 16.30
C THR A 88 3.91 16.22 15.69
N ALA A 89 4.73 15.58 16.52
CA ALA A 89 5.97 14.97 16.07
C ALA A 89 5.66 13.91 15.01
N GLN A 90 6.19 14.09 13.80
CA GLN A 90 6.00 13.15 12.70
C GLN A 90 6.81 11.88 13.01
N SER A 91 6.12 10.73 13.01
CA SER A 91 6.76 9.42 13.17
C SER A 91 7.21 8.87 11.82
N PHE A 92 8.29 8.10 11.80
CA PHE A 92 8.87 7.52 10.59
C PHE A 92 9.09 6.02 10.78
N LEU A 93 8.96 5.27 9.68
CA LEU A 93 9.47 3.90 9.60
C LEU A 93 10.82 3.94 8.88
N GLU A 94 11.84 3.46 9.58
CA GLU A 94 13.23 3.43 9.11
C GLU A 94 13.58 2.04 8.59
N ILE A 95 14.24 1.98 7.43
CA ILE A 95 14.69 0.72 6.79
C ILE A 95 16.21 0.87 6.57
N PRO A 96 17.03 0.59 7.60
CA PRO A 96 18.46 0.87 7.62
C PRO A 96 19.24 0.14 6.53
N GLU A 97 18.83 -1.07 6.16
CA GLU A 97 19.46 -1.85 5.09
C GLU A 97 19.41 -1.13 3.75
N TYR A 98 18.42 -0.25 3.56
CA TYR A 98 18.23 0.54 2.35
C TYR A 98 18.68 2.00 2.50
N GLY A 99 18.99 2.46 3.72
CA GLY A 99 19.35 3.84 3.97
C GLY A 99 18.19 4.81 3.81
N VAL A 100 16.93 4.36 4.01
CA VAL A 100 15.73 5.18 3.76
C VAL A 100 14.74 5.15 4.91
N LYS A 101 13.90 6.18 4.97
CA LYS A 101 12.73 6.28 5.85
C LYS A 101 11.56 6.91 5.12
N PHE A 102 10.34 6.65 5.60
CA PHE A 102 9.13 7.36 5.15
C PHE A 102 8.21 7.67 6.31
N ALA A 103 7.35 8.67 6.13
CA ALA A 103 6.47 9.15 7.18
C ALA A 103 5.33 8.15 7.46
N LEU A 104 5.07 7.93 8.74
CA LEU A 104 3.90 7.20 9.19
C LEU A 104 2.73 8.16 9.43
N THR A 105 1.54 7.72 9.07
CA THR A 105 0.27 8.40 9.37
C THR A 105 -0.53 7.58 10.38
N ASN A 106 -1.69 8.07 10.80
CA ASN A 106 -2.54 7.37 11.77
C ASN A 106 -2.95 5.95 11.35
N ASP A 107 -3.10 5.70 10.05
CA ASP A 107 -3.56 4.40 9.52
C ASP A 107 -2.45 3.35 9.42
N ILE A 108 -1.18 3.78 9.44
CA ILE A 108 0.01 2.92 9.36
C ILE A 108 0.98 3.21 10.50
N LYS A 109 0.52 3.79 11.61
CA LYS A 109 1.36 4.19 12.74
C LYS A 109 2.05 3.02 13.44
N ASP A 110 1.49 1.83 13.28
CA ASP A 110 1.94 0.55 13.78
C ASP A 110 2.57 -0.30 12.66
N ALA A 111 3.02 0.35 11.59
CA ALA A 111 3.73 -0.32 10.52
C ALA A 111 5.11 -0.79 10.97
N TYR A 112 5.47 -1.97 10.49
CA TYR A 112 6.80 -2.56 10.65
C TYR A 112 7.23 -3.18 9.31
N TYR A 113 8.52 -3.49 9.18
CA TYR A 113 9.03 -4.19 8.01
C TYR A 113 9.62 -5.54 8.41
N LEU A 114 9.56 -6.49 7.47
CA LEU A 114 10.32 -7.73 7.55
C LEU A 114 11.36 -7.69 6.43
N PRO A 115 12.66 -7.84 6.74
CA PRO A 115 13.68 -7.92 5.71
C PRO A 115 13.38 -9.14 4.84
N ALA A 116 13.34 -8.94 3.52
CA ALA A 116 13.34 -10.09 2.65
C ALA A 116 14.71 -10.80 2.74
N THR A 117 14.76 -12.07 2.33
CA THR A 117 16.05 -12.75 2.17
C THR A 117 16.97 -11.91 1.28
N ALA A 118 18.27 -11.88 1.59
CA ALA A 118 19.26 -10.90 1.09
C ALA A 118 19.28 -10.70 -0.45
N ASP A 119 18.76 -11.66 -1.20
CA ASP A 119 18.72 -11.65 -2.67
C ASP A 119 17.53 -10.89 -3.27
N LYS A 120 16.57 -10.46 -2.44
CA LYS A 120 15.33 -9.85 -2.92
C LYS A 120 15.42 -8.33 -2.80
N GLY A 121 15.33 -7.64 -3.93
CA GLY A 121 15.36 -6.17 -4.04
C GLY A 121 14.12 -5.46 -3.46
N TYR A 122 13.47 -6.03 -2.44
CA TYR A 122 12.32 -5.46 -1.76
C TYR A 122 12.31 -5.87 -0.28
N VAL A 123 11.59 -5.14 0.57
CA VAL A 123 11.26 -5.55 1.95
C VAL A 123 9.75 -5.57 2.12
N TYR A 124 9.25 -6.49 2.94
CA TYR A 124 7.82 -6.58 3.20
C TYR A 124 7.40 -5.55 4.22
N LEU A 125 6.31 -4.83 3.95
CA LEU A 125 5.67 -3.90 4.87
C LEU A 125 4.41 -4.55 5.44
N LYS A 126 4.23 -4.41 6.75
CA LYS A 126 3.12 -4.97 7.53
C LYS A 126 2.61 -3.94 8.53
N VAL A 127 1.45 -4.18 9.11
CA VAL A 127 0.83 -3.37 10.18
C VAL A 127 0.24 -4.30 11.23
N HIS A 128 0.41 -3.96 12.52
CA HIS A 128 -0.12 -4.78 13.61
C HIS A 128 -1.65 -4.82 13.67
N SER A 129 -2.32 -3.80 13.14
CA SER A 129 -3.79 -3.73 13.02
C SER A 129 -4.42 -4.88 12.22
N LEU A 130 -3.61 -5.62 11.46
CA LEU A 130 -4.03 -6.81 10.70
C LEU A 130 -3.50 -8.13 11.28
N ASP A 131 -2.86 -8.14 12.45
CA ASP A 131 -2.31 -9.37 13.06
C ASP A 131 -3.41 -10.37 13.46
N ASN A 132 -4.64 -9.89 13.66
CA ASN A 132 -5.80 -10.75 13.91
C ASN A 132 -6.32 -11.48 12.66
N GLU A 133 -5.83 -11.12 11.46
CA GLU A 133 -6.14 -11.83 10.22
C GLU A 133 -5.08 -12.93 10.00
N PRO A 134 -5.41 -14.23 10.11
CA PRO A 134 -4.41 -15.30 10.11
C PRO A 134 -3.55 -15.33 8.85
N GLN A 135 -4.09 -14.94 7.69
CA GLN A 135 -3.32 -14.90 6.46
C GLN A 135 -2.43 -13.66 6.35
N CYS A 136 -2.73 -12.55 7.04
CA CYS A 136 -1.85 -11.37 7.13
C CYS A 136 -0.75 -11.53 8.19
N ALA A 137 -0.99 -12.38 9.20
CA ALA A 137 -0.01 -12.66 10.24
C ALA A 137 1.18 -13.48 9.72
N LYS A 138 0.97 -14.35 8.72
CA LYS A 138 2.02 -15.20 8.14
C LYS A 138 3.21 -14.39 7.62
N ASP A 139 4.42 -14.92 7.80
CA ASP A 139 5.68 -14.25 7.44
C ASP A 139 5.80 -13.96 5.94
N GLU A 140 5.20 -14.80 5.10
CA GLU A 140 5.23 -14.64 3.65
C GLU A 140 4.20 -13.64 3.11
N SER A 141 3.26 -13.22 3.95
CA SER A 141 2.22 -12.27 3.59
C SER A 141 2.66 -10.84 3.90
N SER A 142 2.28 -9.92 3.03
CA SER A 142 2.55 -8.51 3.21
C SER A 142 1.32 -7.69 2.84
N THR A 143 1.22 -6.50 3.40
CA THR A 143 0.19 -5.53 3.01
C THR A 143 0.67 -4.70 1.82
N ALA A 144 1.97 -4.41 1.80
CA ALA A 144 2.72 -3.77 0.74
C ALA A 144 4.20 -4.22 0.77
N ALA A 145 5.00 -3.81 -0.20
CA ALA A 145 6.44 -4.04 -0.22
C ALA A 145 7.17 -2.76 -0.62
N LEU A 146 8.22 -2.38 0.11
CA LEU A 146 9.14 -1.35 -0.36
C LEU A 146 10.13 -1.99 -1.31
N SER A 147 10.04 -1.65 -2.59
CA SER A 147 10.90 -2.14 -3.65
C SER A 147 11.98 -1.13 -4.01
N ARG A 148 13.12 -1.63 -4.48
CA ARG A 148 14.26 -0.83 -4.93
C ARG A 148 14.68 -1.29 -6.33
N ALA A 149 14.69 -0.35 -7.28
CA ALA A 149 15.21 -0.55 -8.63
C ALA A 149 16.40 0.39 -8.86
N GLY A 150 17.29 0.07 -9.79
CA GLY A 150 18.26 1.04 -10.30
C GLY A 150 17.53 2.27 -10.85
N LYS A 151 18.10 3.47 -10.69
CA LYS A 151 17.44 4.73 -11.08
C LYS A 151 17.03 4.80 -12.56
N ASP A 152 17.71 4.05 -13.42
CA ASP A 152 17.49 3.99 -14.87
C ASP A 152 16.89 2.65 -15.32
N ASP A 153 16.55 1.76 -14.37
CA ASP A 153 16.00 0.46 -14.68
C ASP A 153 14.60 0.58 -15.31
N ILE A 154 14.34 -0.30 -16.27
CA ILE A 154 13.09 -0.39 -16.99
C ILE A 154 12.23 -1.48 -16.34
N ASN A 155 10.97 -1.15 -16.06
CA ASN A 155 9.98 -2.14 -15.71
C ASN A 155 9.68 -2.98 -16.96
N GLU A 156 10.10 -4.25 -16.96
CA GLU A 156 9.96 -5.17 -18.09
C GLU A 156 8.51 -5.31 -18.59
N MET A 157 7.52 -5.13 -17.70
CA MET A 157 6.11 -5.26 -18.07
C MET A 157 5.58 -4.04 -18.82
N SER A 158 6.02 -2.83 -18.46
CA SER A 158 5.55 -1.59 -19.08
C SER A 158 6.47 -1.06 -20.18
N GLY A 159 7.74 -1.48 -20.19
CA GLY A 159 8.78 -0.91 -21.06
C GLY A 159 9.19 0.51 -20.68
N MET A 160 8.71 1.04 -19.56
CA MET A 160 9.01 2.38 -19.04
C MET A 160 9.92 2.29 -17.82
N LYS A 161 10.63 3.38 -17.47
CA LYS A 161 11.39 3.44 -16.22
C LYS A 161 10.47 3.25 -15.02
N TYR A 162 11.01 2.69 -13.95
CA TYR A 162 10.28 2.58 -12.68
C TYR A 162 9.82 3.96 -12.16
N SER A 163 10.68 4.98 -12.29
CA SER A 163 10.37 6.38 -11.90
C SER A 163 9.19 6.99 -12.66
N ASP A 164 8.92 6.51 -13.86
CA ASP A 164 7.85 7.04 -14.72
C ASP A 164 6.53 6.28 -14.50
N THR A 165 6.62 5.09 -13.90
CA THR A 165 5.47 4.19 -13.69
C THR A 165 4.92 4.27 -12.27
N PHE A 166 5.80 4.47 -11.29
CA PHE A 166 5.45 4.40 -9.87
C PHE A 166 5.76 5.70 -9.14
N GLN A 167 5.04 5.92 -8.04
CA GLN A 167 5.30 7.01 -7.13
C GLN A 167 6.36 6.58 -6.12
N GLY A 168 7.32 7.46 -5.84
CA GLY A 168 8.49 7.10 -5.06
C GLY A 168 9.54 8.20 -5.04
N ALA A 169 10.76 7.83 -4.65
CA ALA A 169 11.88 8.74 -4.56
C ALA A 169 13.17 8.12 -5.11
N THR A 170 13.98 8.94 -5.79
CA THR A 170 15.35 8.57 -6.19
C THR A 170 16.31 9.02 -5.10
N ILE A 171 17.05 8.06 -4.53
CA ILE A 171 18.07 8.31 -3.51
C ILE A 171 19.35 7.60 -3.95
N GLY A 172 20.39 8.40 -4.23
CA GLY A 172 21.63 7.89 -4.81
C GLY A 172 21.40 7.28 -6.20
N ASN A 173 21.78 6.01 -6.38
CA ASN A 173 21.67 5.28 -7.64
C ASN A 173 20.40 4.44 -7.76
N TYR A 174 19.48 4.54 -6.79
CA TYR A 174 18.29 3.71 -6.73
C TYR A 174 17.01 4.54 -6.69
N PHE A 175 15.96 4.00 -7.30
CA PHE A 175 14.59 4.47 -7.17
C PHE A 175 13.82 3.54 -6.23
N TYR A 176 13.21 4.13 -5.20
CA TYR A 176 12.47 3.44 -4.16
C TYR A 176 10.99 3.72 -4.32
N TYR A 177 10.16 2.68 -4.30
CA TYR A 177 8.72 2.79 -4.44
C TYR A 177 8.03 1.71 -3.61
N ILE A 178 6.78 1.96 -3.23
CA ILE A 178 5.98 0.99 -2.49
C ILE A 178 5.02 0.30 -3.45
N ASP A 179 5.19 -1.01 -3.62
CA ASP A 179 4.28 -1.87 -4.38
C ASP A 179 3.22 -2.45 -3.45
N LEU A 180 2.00 -2.59 -3.95
CA LEU A 180 0.90 -3.14 -3.15
C LEU A 180 0.89 -4.65 -3.29
N ALA A 181 0.67 -5.36 -2.19
CA ALA A 181 0.60 -6.81 -2.24
C ALA A 181 -0.54 -7.27 -3.16
N GLN A 182 -0.24 -8.18 -4.09
CA GLN A 182 -1.21 -8.67 -5.09
C GLN A 182 -2.29 -9.56 -4.47
N TYR A 183 -1.99 -10.22 -3.34
CA TYR A 183 -2.90 -11.14 -2.66
C TYR A 183 -3.64 -10.43 -1.53
N GLU A 184 -4.95 -10.63 -1.43
CA GLU A 184 -5.72 -10.23 -0.25
C GLU A 184 -5.38 -11.17 0.92
N CYS A 185 -4.81 -10.64 1.99
CA CYS A 185 -4.52 -11.41 3.21
C CYS A 185 -5.61 -11.30 4.28
N ALA A 186 -6.57 -10.39 4.11
CA ALA A 186 -7.67 -10.22 5.05
C ALA A 186 -8.94 -10.87 4.49
N GLU A 187 -9.59 -11.70 5.30
CA GLU A 187 -10.80 -12.42 4.92
C GLU A 187 -12.05 -11.76 5.54
N SER A 188 -11.92 -11.22 6.74
CA SER A 188 -13.05 -10.56 7.42
C SER A 188 -13.42 -9.24 6.73
N VAL A 189 -14.70 -8.86 6.78
CA VAL A 189 -15.19 -7.59 6.20
C VAL A 189 -14.43 -6.39 6.79
N ASN A 190 -14.18 -6.41 8.09
CA ASN A 190 -13.43 -5.37 8.78
C ASN A 190 -11.95 -5.37 8.37
N GLY A 191 -11.31 -6.54 8.33
CA GLY A 191 -9.92 -6.68 7.90
C GLY A 191 -9.72 -6.22 6.45
N LYS A 192 -10.65 -6.51 5.55
CA LYS A 192 -10.62 -6.02 4.16
C LYS A 192 -10.69 -4.49 4.10
N ALA A 193 -11.57 -3.87 4.88
CA ALA A 193 -11.67 -2.41 4.95
C ALA A 193 -10.37 -1.78 5.46
N ILE A 194 -9.78 -2.36 6.50
CA ILE A 194 -8.47 -1.95 7.04
C ILE A 194 -7.39 -2.12 5.97
N LEU A 195 -7.30 -3.28 5.33
CA LEU A 195 -6.29 -3.59 4.30
C LEU A 195 -6.35 -2.60 3.11
N VAL A 196 -7.55 -2.26 2.64
CA VAL A 196 -7.72 -1.26 1.56
C VAL A 196 -7.20 0.10 2.00
N ASN A 197 -7.53 0.53 3.23
CA ASN A 197 -7.08 1.81 3.75
C ASN A 197 -5.56 1.84 3.94
N VAL A 198 -5.00 0.80 4.55
CA VAL A 198 -3.55 0.61 4.74
C VAL A 198 -2.80 0.65 3.41
N ARG A 199 -3.28 -0.06 2.38
CA ARG A 199 -2.67 -0.05 1.04
C ARG A 199 -2.68 1.33 0.41
N LYS A 200 -3.80 2.04 0.48
CA LYS A 200 -3.90 3.42 0.00
C LYS A 200 -2.90 4.32 0.72
N THR A 201 -2.82 4.21 2.05
CA THR A 201 -1.92 5.02 2.86
C THR A 201 -0.45 4.70 2.59
N PHE A 202 -0.07 3.44 2.41
CA PHE A 202 1.29 3.08 1.99
C PHE A 202 1.65 3.64 0.60
N SER A 203 0.71 3.60 -0.35
CA SER A 203 0.90 4.22 -1.67
C SER A 203 1.19 5.72 -1.55
N GLU A 204 0.46 6.44 -0.69
CA GLU A 204 0.71 7.86 -0.43
C GLU A 204 2.03 8.09 0.33
N ALA A 205 2.38 7.22 1.29
CA ALA A 205 3.62 7.30 2.04
C ALA A 205 4.87 7.17 1.14
N SER A 206 4.76 6.51 -0.02
CA SER A 206 5.85 6.40 -1.01
C SER A 206 6.41 7.77 -1.44
N LYS A 207 5.58 8.81 -1.45
CA LYS A 207 5.98 10.20 -1.79
C LYS A 207 6.87 10.84 -0.73
N THR A 208 6.90 10.27 0.47
CA THR A 208 7.62 10.80 1.63
C THR A 208 8.92 10.05 1.90
N ILE A 209 9.29 9.12 1.02
CA ILE A 209 10.55 8.38 1.12
C ILE A 209 11.71 9.38 1.02
N THR A 210 12.58 9.34 2.02
CA THR A 210 13.78 10.18 2.14
C THR A 210 14.95 9.33 2.65
N ALA A 211 16.17 9.84 2.49
CA ALA A 211 17.35 9.19 3.06
C ALA A 211 17.29 9.23 4.60
N LEU A 212 17.88 8.21 5.24
CA LEU A 212 18.03 8.18 6.70
C LEU A 212 18.91 9.32 7.23
#